data_AF-A0A0H2RDF0-F1
#
_entry.id   AF-A0A0H2RDF0-F1
#
_cell.length_a   1.000
_cell.length_b   1.000
_cell.length_c   1.000
_cell.angle_alpha   90.00
_cell.angle_beta   90.00
_cell.angle_gamma   90.00
#
_symmetry.space_group_name_H-M   'P 1'
#
loop_
_entity.id
_entity.type
_entity.pdbx_description
1 polymer ?
#
loop_
_entity_poly.entity_id
_entity_poly.type
_entity_poly.pdbx_seq_one_letter_code
_entity_poly.pdbx_strand_id
1 'polypeptide(L)'
;MVFKLSIGFLALATLASAANFRRVACPDGVHTATNEACCVFHELADFLQTNKFDSTCGEDAHEALRLTFHDAIGFSFEQGPSVGTGADGSVILFESTELMDPANNGIDDAIDNLKPLLSMFDVTAGDLVQFAGAVAVSNCPGAPQLQFMAGRPNATHPAALGLVPKPEDPVDMIFARMEDAGFSPTELVSLLASHTIARSDTLIDNRQAVPFDSTPFTFDTQVFLEV
;
A
#
# COMPACT_ATOMS: atom_id res chain seq x y z
N MET A 1 -37.36 10.43 60.73
CA MET A 1 -36.24 10.68 59.81
C MET A 1 -36.22 9.56 58.79
N VAL A 2 -36.76 9.78 57.60
CA VAL A 2 -36.68 8.81 56.48
C VAL A 2 -36.44 9.64 55.22
N PHE A 3 -35.19 9.73 54.78
CA PHE A 3 -34.83 10.29 53.48
C PHE A 3 -34.63 9.12 52.53
N LYS A 4 -35.57 8.92 51.61
CA LYS A 4 -35.41 7.97 50.49
C LYS A 4 -34.53 8.65 49.44
N LEU A 5 -33.31 8.16 49.25
CA LEU A 5 -32.51 8.45 48.05
C LEU A 5 -33.11 7.66 46.88
N SER A 6 -33.62 8.39 45.89
CA SER A 6 -33.89 7.83 44.56
C SER A 6 -32.68 8.12 43.67
N ILE A 7 -31.85 7.10 43.43
CA ILE A 7 -30.79 7.16 42.41
C ILE A 7 -31.44 6.75 41.09
N GLY A 8 -31.59 7.71 40.18
CA GLY A 8 -32.00 7.44 38.80
C GLY A 8 -30.79 6.96 38.00
N PHE A 9 -30.80 5.71 37.54
CA PHE A 9 -29.87 5.22 36.53
C PHE A 9 -30.29 5.79 35.16
N LEU A 10 -29.53 6.74 34.63
CA LEU A 10 -29.65 7.15 33.24
C LEU A 10 -28.82 6.17 32.40
N ALA A 11 -29.47 5.20 31.76
CA ALA A 11 -28.83 4.36 30.77
C ALA A 11 -28.66 5.16 29.47
N LEU A 12 -27.43 5.57 29.17
CA LEU A 12 -27.08 6.13 27.87
C LEU A 12 -27.03 4.97 26.86
N ALA A 13 -28.13 4.75 26.15
CA ALA A 13 -28.13 3.84 25.01
C ALA A 13 -27.40 4.53 23.85
N THR A 14 -26.16 4.14 23.59
CA THR A 14 -25.47 4.51 22.35
C THR A 14 -26.17 3.79 21.20
N LEU A 15 -26.86 4.54 20.34
CA LEU A 15 -27.32 4.02 19.06
C LEU A 15 -26.09 3.79 18.19
N ALA A 16 -25.52 2.58 18.27
CA ALA A 16 -24.63 2.10 17.22
C ALA A 16 -25.47 2.03 15.94
N SER A 17 -25.27 2.99 15.03
CA SER A 17 -25.77 2.88 13.67
C SER A 17 -24.96 1.77 12.99
N ALA A 18 -25.32 0.52 13.25
CA ALA A 18 -24.93 -0.59 12.41
C ALA A 18 -25.64 -0.37 11.07
N ALA A 19 -24.96 0.32 10.15
CA ALA A 19 -25.38 0.33 8.76
C ALA A 19 -25.44 -1.14 8.33
N ASN A 20 -26.65 -1.65 8.11
CA ASN A 20 -26.91 -2.98 7.57
C ASN A 20 -26.42 -2.99 6.12
N PHE A 21 -25.10 -3.06 5.92
CA PHE A 21 -24.54 -3.32 4.62
C PHE A 21 -24.93 -4.74 4.23
N ARG A 22 -25.75 -4.85 3.20
CA ARG A 22 -26.10 -6.16 2.61
C ARG A 22 -24.79 -6.82 2.20
N ARG A 23 -24.46 -7.95 2.83
CA ARG A 23 -23.31 -8.77 2.45
C ARG A 23 -23.72 -9.78 1.39
N VAL A 24 -22.77 -10.12 0.53
CA VAL A 24 -22.86 -11.14 -0.50
C VAL A 24 -21.97 -12.31 -0.07
N ALA A 25 -22.49 -13.53 -0.13
CA ALA A 25 -21.66 -14.72 0.08
C ALA A 25 -20.81 -14.94 -1.18
N CYS A 26 -19.51 -15.16 -1.00
CA CYS A 26 -18.61 -15.37 -2.12
C CYS A 26 -18.71 -16.81 -2.66
N PRO A 27 -18.32 -17.04 -3.93
CA PRO A 27 -18.42 -18.36 -4.56
C PRO A 27 -17.62 -19.47 -3.87
N ASP A 28 -16.57 -19.10 -3.12
CA ASP A 28 -15.75 -20.00 -2.31
C ASP A 28 -16.50 -20.70 -1.16
N GLY A 29 -17.67 -20.17 -0.76
CA GLY A 29 -18.45 -20.67 0.37
C GLY A 29 -17.84 -20.39 1.75
N VAL A 30 -16.74 -19.62 1.82
CA VAL A 30 -16.00 -19.29 3.04
C VAL A 30 -16.19 -17.81 3.38
N HIS A 31 -16.07 -16.93 2.38
CA HIS A 31 -16.04 -15.49 2.60
C HIS A 31 -17.38 -14.80 2.34
N THR A 32 -17.52 -13.61 2.92
CA THR A 32 -18.61 -12.70 2.60
C THR A 32 -18.06 -11.31 2.31
N ALA A 33 -18.52 -10.68 1.25
CA ALA A 33 -18.09 -9.35 0.85
C ALA A 33 -19.23 -8.32 0.88
N THR A 34 -18.89 -7.03 0.84
CA THR A 34 -19.86 -5.93 0.72
C THR A 34 -20.40 -5.76 -0.70
N ASN A 35 -19.66 -6.24 -1.70
CA ASN A 35 -20.04 -6.29 -3.11
C ASN A 35 -19.50 -7.59 -3.72
N GLU A 36 -20.22 -8.19 -4.67
CA GLU A 36 -19.77 -9.40 -5.38
C GLU A 36 -18.42 -9.21 -6.08
N ALA A 37 -18.14 -8.02 -6.62
CA ALA A 37 -16.86 -7.68 -7.24
C ALA A 37 -15.67 -7.75 -6.27
N CYS A 38 -15.92 -7.73 -4.96
CA CYS A 38 -14.86 -7.85 -3.95
C CYS A 38 -14.50 -9.31 -3.64
N CYS A 39 -15.26 -10.30 -4.13
CA CYS A 39 -15.03 -11.71 -3.78
C CYS A 39 -13.69 -12.26 -4.28
N VAL A 40 -13.24 -11.87 -5.48
CA VAL A 40 -11.93 -12.27 -6.02
C VAL A 40 -10.77 -11.85 -5.10
N PHE A 41 -10.92 -10.73 -4.38
CA PHE A 41 -9.89 -10.22 -3.49
C PHE A 41 -9.73 -11.04 -2.20
N HIS A 42 -10.76 -11.80 -1.78
CA HIS A 42 -10.61 -12.74 -0.67
C HIS A 42 -9.71 -13.92 -1.06
N GLU A 43 -9.97 -14.53 -2.21
CA GLU A 43 -9.13 -15.62 -2.74
C GLU A 43 -7.69 -15.14 -3.02
N LEU A 44 -7.56 -13.91 -3.57
CA LEU A 44 -6.25 -13.28 -3.78
C LEU A 44 -5.52 -13.03 -2.46
N ALA A 45 -6.21 -12.58 -1.40
CA ALA A 45 -5.60 -12.38 -0.08
C ALA A 45 -5.08 -13.69 0.52
N ASP A 46 -5.89 -14.76 0.48
CA ASP A 46 -5.46 -16.08 0.96
C ASP A 46 -4.24 -16.59 0.18
N PHE A 47 -4.24 -16.38 -1.14
CA PHE A 47 -3.12 -16.77 -1.99
C PHE A 47 -1.86 -15.99 -1.67
N LEU A 48 -1.95 -14.65 -1.56
CA LEU A 48 -0.85 -13.76 -1.19
C LEU A 48 -0.27 -14.19 0.18
N GLN A 49 -1.12 -14.41 1.18
CA GLN A 49 -0.66 -14.79 2.51
C GLN A 49 0.06 -16.15 2.53
N THR A 50 -0.43 -17.12 1.75
CA THR A 50 0.08 -18.50 1.79
C THR A 50 1.28 -18.72 0.87
N ASN A 51 1.36 -18.00 -0.27
CA ASN A 51 2.32 -18.30 -1.33
C ASN A 51 3.30 -17.15 -1.63
N LYS A 52 3.10 -15.98 -1.02
CA LYS A 52 3.88 -14.78 -1.31
C LYS A 52 4.46 -14.16 -0.03
N PHE A 53 3.66 -13.97 1.00
CA PHE A 53 4.09 -13.26 2.21
C PHE A 53 4.36 -14.15 3.42
N ASP A 54 4.02 -15.45 3.35
CA ASP A 54 4.10 -16.40 4.46
C ASP A 54 3.41 -15.92 5.76
N SER A 55 2.43 -15.02 5.64
CA SER A 55 1.81 -14.31 6.77
C SER A 55 2.80 -13.55 7.65
N THR A 56 3.87 -13.03 7.06
CA THR A 56 4.93 -12.27 7.74
C THR A 56 5.07 -10.85 7.20
N CYS A 57 5.51 -9.94 8.06
CA CYS A 57 6.07 -8.63 7.66
C CYS A 57 7.54 -8.86 7.29
N GLY A 58 7.76 -9.47 6.13
CA GLY A 58 9.09 -9.86 5.63
C GLY A 58 9.43 -9.17 4.32
N GLU A 59 10.44 -9.69 3.63
CA GLU A 59 10.98 -9.09 2.40
C GLU A 59 9.90 -8.83 1.33
N ASP A 60 9.18 -9.87 0.93
CA ASP A 60 8.13 -9.76 -0.09
C ASP A 60 7.01 -8.79 0.32
N ALA A 61 6.74 -8.65 1.62
CA ALA A 61 5.77 -7.70 2.13
C ALA A 61 6.28 -6.25 2.04
N HIS A 62 7.56 -6.02 2.36
CA HIS A 62 8.20 -4.71 2.23
C HIS A 62 8.25 -4.26 0.78
N GLU A 63 8.66 -5.16 -0.12
CA GLU A 63 8.75 -4.88 -1.55
C GLU A 63 7.37 -4.65 -2.19
N ALA A 64 6.34 -5.39 -1.76
CA ALA A 64 4.96 -5.12 -2.18
C ALA A 64 4.48 -3.73 -1.73
N LEU A 65 4.79 -3.30 -0.51
CA LEU A 65 4.48 -1.96 -0.03
C LEU A 65 5.23 -0.89 -0.85
N ARG A 66 6.53 -1.09 -1.10
CA ARG A 66 7.34 -0.19 -1.93
C ARG A 66 6.73 -0.04 -3.32
N LEU A 67 6.38 -1.14 -3.98
CA LEU A 67 5.78 -1.14 -5.32
C LEU A 67 4.51 -0.27 -5.38
N THR A 68 3.69 -0.24 -4.33
CA THR A 68 2.50 0.63 -4.31
C THR A 68 2.82 2.11 -4.46
N PHE A 69 3.89 2.59 -3.82
CA PHE A 69 4.30 3.99 -3.95
C PHE A 69 4.87 4.26 -5.34
N HIS A 70 5.72 3.36 -5.84
CA HIS A 70 6.38 3.51 -7.13
C HIS A 70 5.38 3.49 -8.31
N ASP A 71 4.33 2.67 -8.24
CA ASP A 71 3.19 2.73 -9.18
C ASP A 71 2.41 4.04 -8.98
N ALA A 72 1.96 4.31 -7.75
CA ALA A 72 1.00 5.39 -7.49
C ALA A 72 1.54 6.80 -7.72
N ILE A 73 2.84 7.04 -7.51
CA ILE A 73 3.45 8.38 -7.66
C ILE A 73 3.77 8.72 -9.12
N GLY A 74 3.66 7.77 -10.05
CA GLY A 74 3.91 7.88 -11.49
C GLY A 74 2.87 8.70 -12.26
N PHE A 75 2.60 9.94 -11.84
CA PHE A 75 1.76 10.91 -12.57
C PHE A 75 2.22 12.34 -12.28
N SER A 76 1.67 13.35 -12.97
CA SER A 76 1.98 14.76 -12.68
C SER A 76 0.78 15.64 -12.99
N PHE A 77 0.40 16.53 -12.06
CA PHE A 77 -0.64 17.53 -12.34
C PHE A 77 -0.15 18.62 -13.29
N GLU A 78 1.13 19.03 -13.18
CA GLU A 78 1.75 20.04 -14.03
C GLU A 78 1.97 19.56 -15.47
N GLN A 79 2.47 18.34 -15.65
CA GLN A 79 2.76 17.78 -16.98
C GLN A 79 1.55 17.06 -17.61
N GLY A 80 0.53 16.74 -16.82
CA GLY A 80 -0.72 16.13 -17.26
C GLY A 80 -0.63 14.62 -17.49
N PRO A 81 -1.75 13.97 -17.87
CA PRO A 81 -1.87 12.52 -17.89
C PRO A 81 -1.02 11.82 -18.95
N SER A 82 -0.40 12.54 -19.89
CA SER A 82 0.47 11.93 -20.90
C SER A 82 1.81 11.43 -20.35
N VAL A 83 2.18 11.84 -19.13
CA VAL A 83 3.41 11.38 -18.47
C VAL A 83 3.15 10.26 -17.44
N GLY A 84 1.92 9.74 -17.36
CA GLY A 84 1.54 8.72 -16.39
C GLY A 84 0.24 9.07 -15.66
N THR A 85 -0.44 8.04 -15.16
CA THR A 85 -1.78 8.17 -14.57
C THR A 85 -1.90 7.65 -13.13
N GLY A 86 -0.76 7.33 -12.50
CA GLY A 86 -0.67 7.05 -11.06
C GLY A 86 -0.94 5.59 -10.76
N ALA A 87 -1.76 5.29 -9.75
CA ALA A 87 -2.03 3.92 -9.33
C ALA A 87 -2.89 3.18 -10.37
N ASP A 88 -2.26 2.69 -11.43
CA ASP A 88 -2.87 2.07 -12.61
C ASP A 88 -2.18 0.76 -13.02
N GLY A 89 -1.13 0.36 -12.30
CA GLY A 89 -0.34 -0.84 -12.56
C GLY A 89 0.63 -0.71 -13.73
N SER A 90 0.93 0.51 -14.21
CA SER A 90 1.86 0.74 -15.31
C SER A 90 3.23 0.16 -15.00
N VAL A 91 3.66 0.18 -13.74
CA VAL A 91 4.95 -0.37 -13.30
C VAL A 91 5.09 -1.86 -13.61
N ILE A 92 3.99 -2.61 -13.58
CA ILE A 92 3.94 -4.05 -13.94
C ILE A 92 3.74 -4.24 -15.45
N LEU A 93 2.83 -3.46 -16.04
CA LEU A 93 2.42 -3.61 -17.44
C LEU A 93 3.48 -3.13 -18.43
N PHE A 94 4.28 -2.15 -18.03
CA PHE A 94 5.33 -1.51 -18.82
C PHE A 94 6.70 -1.55 -18.12
N GLU A 95 6.97 -2.60 -17.34
CA GLU A 95 8.20 -2.78 -16.53
C GLU A 95 9.48 -2.48 -17.33
N SER A 96 9.56 -2.91 -18.60
CA SER A 96 10.73 -2.69 -19.46
C SER A 96 11.05 -1.21 -19.72
N THR A 97 10.07 -0.33 -19.52
CA THR A 97 10.23 1.13 -19.63
C THR A 97 10.45 1.76 -18.28
N GLU A 98 9.62 1.45 -17.29
CA GLU A 98 9.68 2.11 -15.98
C GLU A 98 10.87 1.66 -15.14
N LEU A 99 11.37 0.44 -15.31
CA LEU A 99 12.62 -0.02 -14.69
C LEU A 99 13.87 0.66 -15.28
N MET A 100 13.74 1.45 -16.36
CA MET A 100 14.83 2.33 -16.82
C MET A 100 15.00 3.57 -15.93
N ASP A 101 14.03 3.87 -15.06
CA ASP A 101 14.18 4.93 -14.05
C ASP A 101 15.13 4.45 -12.93
N PRO A 102 16.26 5.12 -12.68
CA PRO A 102 17.14 4.75 -11.58
C PRO A 102 16.46 4.70 -10.21
N ALA A 103 15.39 5.48 -10.00
CA ALA A 103 14.60 5.45 -8.78
C ALA A 103 13.89 4.10 -8.55
N ASN A 104 13.59 3.37 -9.63
CA ASN A 104 12.91 2.08 -9.60
C ASN A 104 13.85 0.89 -9.42
N ASN A 105 15.15 1.10 -9.21
CA ASN A 105 16.10 0.01 -9.02
C ASN A 105 15.70 -0.89 -7.82
N GLY A 106 15.55 -2.19 -8.07
CA GLY A 106 15.19 -3.22 -7.09
C GLY A 106 13.69 -3.50 -6.92
N ILE A 107 12.77 -2.77 -7.59
CA ILE A 107 11.34 -3.12 -7.52
C ILE A 107 10.95 -4.27 -8.46
N ASP A 108 11.88 -4.75 -9.29
CA ASP A 108 11.71 -5.86 -10.22
C ASP A 108 11.37 -7.17 -9.50
N ASP A 109 11.92 -7.41 -8.31
CA ASP A 109 11.57 -8.57 -7.49
C ASP A 109 10.08 -8.55 -7.10
N ALA A 110 9.54 -7.39 -6.73
CA ALA A 110 8.10 -7.23 -6.43
C ALA A 110 7.23 -7.47 -7.67
N ILE A 111 7.66 -6.96 -8.82
CA ILE A 111 6.97 -7.14 -10.10
C ILE A 111 6.94 -8.62 -10.49
N ASP A 112 8.09 -9.31 -10.46
CA ASP A 112 8.20 -10.73 -10.77
C ASP A 112 7.35 -11.60 -9.83
N ASN A 113 7.21 -11.17 -8.57
CA ASN A 113 6.41 -11.88 -7.60
C ASN A 113 4.89 -11.73 -7.84
N LEU A 114 4.43 -10.53 -8.19
CA LEU A 114 3.01 -10.20 -8.32
C LEU A 114 2.47 -10.40 -9.73
N LYS A 115 3.21 -10.03 -10.78
CA LYS A 115 2.77 -10.08 -12.19
C LYS A 115 2.14 -11.41 -12.61
N PRO A 116 2.66 -12.60 -12.23
CA PRO A 116 2.03 -13.87 -12.58
C PRO A 116 0.58 -14.01 -12.11
N LEU A 117 0.21 -13.31 -11.03
CA LEU A 117 -1.13 -13.36 -10.44
C LEU A 117 -2.20 -12.74 -11.36
N LEU A 118 -1.83 -11.85 -12.28
CA LEU A 118 -2.75 -11.30 -13.30
C LEU A 118 -3.26 -12.38 -14.28
N SER A 119 -2.58 -13.52 -14.37
CA SER A 119 -3.06 -14.66 -15.16
C SER A 119 -3.91 -15.65 -14.34
N MET A 120 -3.92 -15.51 -13.02
CA MET A 120 -4.58 -16.42 -12.08
C MET A 120 -5.87 -15.82 -11.51
N PHE A 121 -5.91 -14.50 -11.34
CA PHE A 121 -7.01 -13.76 -10.74
C PHE A 121 -7.52 -12.71 -11.73
N ASP A 122 -8.84 -12.59 -11.83
CA ASP A 122 -9.51 -11.60 -12.68
C ASP A 122 -9.50 -10.22 -12.00
N VAL A 123 -8.32 -9.61 -11.95
CA VAL A 123 -8.06 -8.28 -11.36
C VAL A 123 -7.18 -7.45 -12.30
N THR A 124 -7.26 -6.13 -12.18
CA THR A 124 -6.38 -5.22 -12.92
C THR A 124 -5.02 -5.09 -12.25
N ALA A 125 -4.00 -4.66 -12.98
CA ALA A 125 -2.65 -4.49 -12.48
C ALA A 125 -2.59 -3.48 -11.33
N GLY A 126 -3.23 -2.32 -11.47
CA GLY A 126 -3.29 -1.33 -10.40
C GLY A 126 -4.04 -1.83 -9.17
N ASP A 127 -5.12 -2.59 -9.33
CA ASP A 127 -5.82 -3.19 -8.18
C ASP A 127 -4.97 -4.26 -7.49
N LEU A 128 -4.24 -5.08 -8.27
CA LEU A 128 -3.31 -6.07 -7.73
C LEU A 128 -2.20 -5.42 -6.90
N VAL A 129 -1.53 -4.39 -7.43
CA VAL A 129 -0.45 -3.68 -6.72
C VAL A 129 -0.96 -3.12 -5.40
N GLN A 130 -2.03 -2.33 -5.44
CA GLN A 130 -2.56 -1.68 -4.24
C GLN A 130 -3.14 -2.67 -3.23
N PHE A 131 -3.76 -3.76 -3.69
CA PHE A 131 -4.28 -4.79 -2.80
C PHE A 131 -3.15 -5.59 -2.16
N ALA A 132 -2.12 -5.98 -2.93
CA ALA A 132 -0.96 -6.71 -2.42
C ALA A 132 -0.24 -5.91 -1.33
N GLY A 133 -0.02 -4.60 -1.54
CA GLY A 133 0.52 -3.73 -0.50
C GLY A 133 -0.37 -3.66 0.75
N ALA A 134 -1.70 -3.55 0.59
CA ALA A 134 -2.61 -3.54 1.74
C ALA A 134 -2.59 -4.85 2.54
N VAL A 135 -2.51 -6.00 1.86
CA VAL A 135 -2.36 -7.31 2.51
C VAL A 135 -0.99 -7.43 3.19
N ALA A 136 0.08 -7.01 2.52
CA ALA A 136 1.43 -7.03 3.07
C ALA A 136 1.53 -6.21 4.37
N VAL A 137 1.05 -4.97 4.36
CA VAL A 137 1.05 -4.10 5.55
C VAL A 137 0.23 -4.68 6.70
N SER A 138 -0.83 -5.44 6.40
CA SER A 138 -1.64 -6.09 7.44
C SER A 138 -0.88 -7.15 8.25
N ASN A 139 0.26 -7.63 7.76
CA ASN A 139 1.13 -8.57 8.47
C ASN A 139 2.06 -7.88 9.49
N CYS A 140 2.19 -6.55 9.43
CA CYS A 140 3.11 -5.79 10.25
C CYS A 140 2.46 -5.35 11.57
N PRO A 141 2.94 -5.80 12.74
CA PRO A 141 2.37 -5.40 14.02
C PRO A 141 2.39 -3.87 14.20
N GLY A 142 1.26 -3.29 14.58
CA GLY A 142 1.12 -1.83 14.75
C GLY A 142 0.59 -1.10 13.51
N ALA A 143 0.55 -1.76 12.35
CA ALA A 143 0.13 -1.13 11.12
C ALA A 143 -1.38 -0.82 11.10
N PRO A 144 -1.79 0.24 10.39
CA PRO A 144 -3.21 0.53 10.19
C PRO A 144 -3.86 -0.51 9.27
N GLN A 145 -5.17 -0.70 9.43
CA GLN A 145 -5.96 -1.39 8.42
C GLN A 145 -6.22 -0.42 7.26
N LEU A 146 -5.50 -0.59 6.16
CA LEU A 146 -5.63 0.27 4.98
C LEU A 146 -7.01 0.10 4.32
N GLN A 147 -7.55 1.21 3.83
CA GLN A 147 -8.72 1.18 2.96
C GLN A 147 -8.30 0.64 1.59
N PHE A 148 -9.03 -0.36 1.10
CA PHE A 148 -8.90 -0.83 -0.27
C PHE A 148 -10.15 -0.46 -1.07
N MET A 149 -9.93 0.19 -2.21
CA MET A 149 -10.93 0.43 -3.25
C MET A 149 -10.46 -0.26 -4.51
N ALA A 150 -11.34 -1.02 -5.16
CA ALA A 150 -11.09 -1.66 -6.44
C ALA A 150 -11.73 -0.89 -7.60
N GLY A 151 -11.34 -1.23 -8.83
CA GLY A 151 -11.89 -0.70 -10.08
C GLY A 151 -10.92 0.16 -10.88
N ARG A 152 -9.60 0.09 -10.61
CA ARG A 152 -8.60 0.78 -11.45
C ARG A 152 -8.60 0.17 -12.84
N PRO A 153 -8.67 0.96 -13.93
CA PRO A 153 -8.40 0.43 -15.26
C PRO A 153 -6.91 0.09 -15.39
N ASN A 154 -6.58 -0.89 -16.24
CA ASN A 154 -5.18 -1.13 -16.61
C ASN A 154 -4.61 0.08 -17.34
N ALA A 155 -3.37 0.45 -17.00
CA ALA A 155 -2.60 1.47 -17.70
C ALA A 155 -2.54 1.22 -19.22
N THR A 156 -2.48 2.31 -19.99
CA THR A 156 -2.38 2.27 -21.47
C THR A 156 -1.04 2.75 -22.00
N HIS A 157 -0.21 3.32 -21.14
CA HIS A 157 1.13 3.82 -21.41
C HIS A 157 1.94 3.83 -20.10
N PRO A 158 3.28 3.79 -20.16
CA PRO A 158 4.13 3.88 -18.98
C PRO A 158 4.12 5.28 -18.36
N ALA A 159 4.46 5.35 -17.08
CA ALA A 159 4.89 6.60 -16.46
C ALA A 159 6.20 7.10 -17.10
N ALA A 160 6.36 8.42 -17.18
CA ALA A 160 7.61 9.04 -17.59
C ALA A 160 8.67 8.88 -16.50
N LEU A 161 9.93 8.77 -16.91
CA LEU A 161 11.06 8.68 -15.98
C LEU A 161 11.22 9.99 -15.20
N GLY A 162 11.66 9.88 -13.95
CA GLY A 162 11.92 11.01 -13.05
C GLY A 162 10.71 11.46 -12.23
N LEU A 163 9.62 10.69 -12.21
CA LEU A 163 8.44 10.99 -11.39
C LEU A 163 8.51 10.38 -9.98
N VAL A 164 9.44 9.46 -9.73
CA VAL A 164 9.68 8.86 -8.41
C VAL A 164 10.85 9.59 -7.71
N PRO A 165 10.68 10.06 -6.46
CA PRO A 165 11.77 10.67 -5.70
C PRO A 165 12.94 9.71 -5.46
N LYS A 166 14.18 10.21 -5.52
CA LYS A 166 15.39 9.45 -5.16
C LYS A 166 15.94 9.85 -3.80
N PRO A 167 16.63 8.96 -3.08
CA PRO A 167 17.16 9.26 -1.75
C PRO A 167 18.23 10.37 -1.75
N GLU A 168 18.95 10.56 -2.85
CA GLU A 168 19.94 11.63 -3.01
C GLU A 168 19.36 12.97 -3.51
N ASP A 169 18.06 13.03 -3.81
CA ASP A 169 17.45 14.27 -4.29
C ASP A 169 17.42 15.34 -3.17
N PRO A 170 17.64 16.62 -3.50
CA PRO A 170 17.47 17.71 -2.54
C PRO A 170 16.05 17.72 -1.96
N VAL A 171 15.94 18.03 -0.67
CA VAL A 171 14.63 18.06 0.05
C VAL A 171 13.60 18.97 -0.65
N ASP A 172 14.02 20.12 -1.17
CA ASP A 172 13.13 21.03 -1.91
C ASP A 172 12.59 20.39 -3.20
N MET A 173 13.38 19.54 -3.87
CA MET A 173 12.91 18.78 -5.04
C MET A 173 11.90 17.70 -4.64
N ILE A 174 12.12 17.02 -3.52
CA ILE A 174 11.17 16.03 -3.01
C ILE A 174 9.85 16.71 -2.64
N PHE A 175 9.88 17.85 -1.96
CA PHE A 175 8.66 18.61 -1.67
C PHE A 175 7.94 19.07 -2.93
N ALA A 176 8.65 19.61 -3.92
CA ALA A 176 8.05 20.02 -5.19
C ALA A 176 7.43 18.82 -5.94
N ARG A 177 8.11 17.68 -5.96
CA ARG A 177 7.62 16.44 -6.60
C ARG A 177 6.33 15.94 -5.94
N MET A 178 6.27 15.96 -4.62
CA MET A 178 5.10 15.54 -3.86
C MET A 178 3.96 16.55 -3.95
N GLU A 179 4.25 17.85 -4.00
CA GLU A 179 3.27 18.92 -4.22
C GLU A 179 2.62 18.80 -5.61
N ASP A 180 3.40 18.52 -6.66
CA ASP A 180 2.88 18.24 -8.01
C ASP A 180 1.99 16.96 -8.06
N ALA A 181 2.18 16.03 -7.12
CA ALA A 181 1.28 14.89 -6.92
C ALA A 181 0.12 15.20 -5.95
N GLY A 182 0.01 16.43 -5.46
CA GLY A 182 -1.07 16.89 -4.59
C GLY A 182 -0.89 16.62 -3.09
N PHE A 183 0.31 16.26 -2.64
CA PHE A 183 0.60 16.00 -1.23
C PHE A 183 1.24 17.20 -0.54
N SER A 184 0.78 17.48 0.67
CA SER A 184 1.43 18.42 1.58
C SER A 184 2.72 17.83 2.19
N PRO A 185 3.63 18.67 2.72
CA PRO A 185 4.79 18.19 3.47
C PRO A 185 4.43 17.28 4.66
N THR A 186 3.29 17.50 5.32
CA THR A 186 2.82 16.65 6.42
C THR A 186 2.38 15.28 5.92
N GLU A 187 1.73 15.20 4.76
CA GLU A 187 1.36 13.92 4.15
C GLU A 187 2.58 13.16 3.65
N LEU A 188 3.59 13.84 3.09
CA LEU A 188 4.87 13.22 2.76
C LEU A 188 5.52 12.59 4.00
N VAL A 189 5.65 13.32 5.11
CA VAL A 189 6.21 12.77 6.36
C VAL A 189 5.38 11.58 6.88
N SER A 190 4.05 11.64 6.72
CA SER A 190 3.16 10.54 7.08
C SER A 190 3.39 9.31 6.20
N LEU A 191 3.62 9.48 4.89
CA LEU A 191 3.93 8.40 3.96
C LEU A 191 5.31 7.79 4.23
N LEU A 192 6.29 8.60 4.66
CA LEU A 192 7.62 8.12 5.07
C LEU A 192 7.59 7.22 6.31
N ALA A 193 6.46 7.11 7.02
CA ALA A 193 6.30 6.07 8.04
C ALA A 193 6.44 4.66 7.46
N SER A 194 6.23 4.46 6.15
CA SER A 194 6.53 3.18 5.49
C SER A 194 7.97 2.72 5.73
N HIS A 195 8.92 3.64 5.95
CA HIS A 195 10.31 3.31 6.20
C HIS A 195 10.55 2.59 7.53
N THR A 196 9.57 2.52 8.45
CA THR A 196 9.68 1.71 9.68
C THR A 196 9.53 0.20 9.43
N ILE A 197 9.03 -0.19 8.25
CA ILE A 197 8.97 -1.58 7.79
C ILE A 197 9.66 -1.74 6.43
N ALA A 198 10.89 -1.21 6.35
CA ALA A 198 11.62 -1.15 5.09
C ALA A 198 13.12 -1.40 5.25
N ARG A 199 13.73 -1.80 4.13
CA ARG A 199 15.16 -2.08 4.00
C ARG A 199 15.64 -1.58 2.63
N SER A 200 16.96 -1.51 2.48
CA SER A 200 17.62 -1.21 1.21
C SER A 200 18.53 -2.36 0.79
N ASP A 201 18.39 -2.76 -0.48
CA ASP A 201 19.18 -3.80 -1.12
C ASP A 201 20.19 -3.28 -2.14
N THR A 202 20.03 -2.02 -2.56
CA THR A 202 20.72 -1.48 -3.74
C THR A 202 21.65 -0.30 -3.46
N LEU A 203 21.52 0.38 -2.31
CA LEU A 203 22.25 1.62 -2.03
C LEU A 203 23.64 1.43 -1.42
N ILE A 204 23.93 0.27 -0.82
CA ILE A 204 25.22 0.00 -0.18
C ILE A 204 25.89 -1.19 -0.85
N ASP A 205 27.02 -0.92 -1.51
CA ASP A 205 27.82 -1.95 -2.18
C ASP A 205 28.08 -3.16 -1.28
N ASN A 206 27.77 -4.35 -1.78
CA ASN A 206 27.93 -5.64 -1.10
C ASN A 206 27.13 -5.80 0.19
N ARG A 207 26.03 -5.05 0.37
CA ARG A 207 25.07 -5.27 1.46
C ARG A 207 23.66 -5.30 0.91
N GLN A 208 22.87 -6.22 1.46
CA GLN A 208 21.45 -6.40 1.17
C GLN A 208 20.68 -6.34 2.47
N ALA A 209 19.38 -6.06 2.39
CA ALA A 209 18.44 -6.01 3.49
C ALA A 209 18.92 -5.10 4.63
N VAL A 210 19.51 -3.94 4.31
CA VAL A 210 19.95 -2.97 5.32
C VAL A 210 18.73 -2.19 5.82
N PRO A 211 18.31 -2.35 7.07
CA PRO A 211 17.08 -1.73 7.55
C PRO A 211 17.25 -0.24 7.81
N PHE A 212 16.16 0.51 7.67
CA PHE A 212 16.15 1.95 7.95
C PHE A 212 15.96 2.28 9.44
N ASP A 213 15.46 1.34 10.23
CA ASP A 213 15.44 1.41 11.69
C ASP A 213 15.81 0.06 12.33
N SER A 214 15.81 0.00 13.67
CA SER A 214 16.15 -1.21 14.42
C SER A 214 15.04 -2.27 14.49
N THR A 215 13.84 -1.98 13.97
CA THR A 215 12.62 -2.80 14.10
C THR A 215 11.89 -2.97 12.76
N PRO A 216 12.57 -3.39 11.66
CA PRO A 216 12.06 -3.31 10.29
C PRO A 216 10.89 -4.25 9.98
N PHE A 217 10.37 -4.98 10.97
CA PHE A 217 9.24 -5.91 10.85
C PHE A 217 8.06 -5.48 11.73
N THR A 218 8.14 -4.31 12.37
CA THR A 218 7.13 -3.74 13.27
C THR A 218 6.80 -2.34 12.78
N PHE A 219 5.51 -2.05 12.58
CA PHE A 219 5.08 -0.72 12.17
C PHE A 219 4.99 0.18 13.41
N ASP A 220 6.11 0.76 13.82
CA ASP A 220 6.19 1.68 14.95
C ASP A 220 6.75 3.05 14.54
N THR A 221 7.36 3.77 15.48
CA THR A 221 7.90 5.12 15.24
C THR A 221 9.42 5.17 15.34
N GLN A 222 10.11 4.02 15.35
CA GLN A 222 11.54 3.95 15.56
C GLN A 222 12.32 4.67 14.48
N VAL A 223 11.93 4.56 13.21
CA VAL A 223 12.55 5.33 12.12
C VAL A 223 12.57 6.85 12.37
N PHE A 224 11.55 7.41 13.03
CA PHE A 224 11.50 8.84 13.36
C PHE A 224 12.32 9.19 14.60
N LEU A 225 12.62 8.22 15.47
CA LEU A 225 13.47 8.40 16.64
C LEU A 225 14.96 8.23 16.31
N GLU A 226 15.28 7.34 15.38
CA GLU A 226 16.65 6.90 15.07
C GLU A 226 17.36 7.78 14.03
N VAL A 227 16.61 8.54 13.23
CA VAL A 227 17.10 9.50 12.22
C VAL A 227 17.18 10.91 12.78
#